data_AF-A0A955I6X5-F1
#
_entry.id   AF-A0A955I6X5-F1
#
_cell.length_a   1.000
_cell.length_b   1.000
_cell.length_c   1.000
_cell.angle_alpha   90.00
_cell.angle_beta   90.00
_cell.angle_gamma   90.00
#
_symmetry.space_group_name_H-M   'P 1'
#
loop_
_entity.id
_entity.type
_entity.pdbx_description
1 polymer ?
#
loop_
_entity_poly.entity_id
_entity_poly.type
_entity_poly.pdbx_seq_one_letter_code
_entity_poly.pdbx_strand_id
1 'polypeptide(L)'
;IDFNYAEKLTDEQISAVENLVNEKISASLPVERKEMPKEEAEKLGAQMEFGQKYPETVSVYFIGNPDDYFSIEFCGGPHVANTSEIGAGGRKFKIQKQESSGAGIRRIKAGLV
;
A
#
# COMPACT_ATOMS: atom_id res chain seq x y z
N ILE A 1 -5.50 2.22 -7.77
CA ILE A 1 -4.17 2.83 -7.58
C ILE A 1 -3.43 2.76 -8.91
N ASP A 2 -2.65 3.79 -9.19
CA ASP A 2 -1.85 3.90 -10.41
C ASP A 2 -0.39 3.64 -10.08
N PHE A 3 0.34 3.02 -11.00
CA PHE A 3 1.76 2.70 -10.81
C PHE A 3 2.51 2.70 -12.14
N ASN A 4 3.81 2.97 -12.06
CA ASN A 4 4.71 3.00 -13.21
C ASN A 4 5.03 1.58 -13.66
N TYR A 5 4.37 1.13 -14.72
CA TYR A 5 4.62 -0.15 -15.36
C TYR A 5 4.07 -0.08 -16.79
N ALA A 6 4.88 -0.36 -17.80
CA ALA A 6 4.43 -0.18 -19.18
C ALA A 6 3.50 -1.31 -19.66
N GLU A 7 3.75 -2.52 -19.18
CA GLU A 7 3.11 -3.73 -19.69
C GLU A 7 1.83 -4.07 -18.93
N LYS A 8 0.98 -4.90 -19.53
CA LYS A 8 -0.17 -5.45 -18.82
C LYS A 8 0.37 -6.51 -17.86
N LEU A 9 -0.10 -6.51 -16.61
CA LEU A 9 0.29 -7.56 -15.67
C LEU A 9 -0.18 -8.91 -16.20
N THR A 10 0.68 -9.93 -16.13
CA THR A 10 0.28 -11.31 -16.42
C THR A 10 -0.60 -11.85 -15.29
N ASP A 11 -1.29 -12.96 -15.56
CA ASP A 11 -2.15 -13.59 -14.57
C ASP A 11 -1.31 -14.15 -13.40
N GLU A 12 -0.08 -14.58 -13.65
CA GLU A 12 0.87 -15.01 -12.62
C GLU A 12 1.31 -13.84 -11.75
N GLN A 13 1.60 -12.67 -12.34
CA GLN A 13 1.95 -11.47 -11.60
C GLN A 13 0.78 -10.97 -10.74
N ILE A 14 -0.44 -10.95 -11.29
CA ILE A 14 -1.65 -10.64 -10.51
C ILE A 14 -1.78 -11.60 -9.32
N SER A 15 -1.65 -12.90 -9.58
CA SER A 15 -1.76 -13.92 -8.54
C SER A 15 -0.68 -13.75 -7.47
N ALA A 16 0.55 -13.43 -7.86
CA ALA A 16 1.65 -13.18 -6.94
C ALA A 16 1.39 -11.96 -6.05
N VAL A 17 0.88 -10.86 -6.62
CA VAL A 17 0.50 -9.65 -5.84
C VAL A 17 -0.63 -9.97 -4.87
N GLU A 18 -1.69 -10.63 -5.33
CA GLU A 18 -2.81 -11.02 -4.46
C GLU A 18 -2.34 -11.93 -3.32
N ASN A 19 -1.50 -12.91 -3.61
CA ASN A 19 -0.96 -13.83 -2.60
C ASN A 19 -0.10 -13.08 -1.58
N LEU A 20 0.79 -12.20 -2.04
CA LEU A 20 1.64 -11.39 -1.15
C LEU A 20 0.78 -10.53 -0.21
N VAL A 21 -0.21 -9.81 -0.73
CA VAL A 21 -1.06 -8.94 0.09
C VAL A 21 -1.86 -9.77 1.11
N ASN A 22 -2.44 -10.90 0.70
CA ASN A 22 -3.18 -11.77 1.61
C ASN A 22 -2.29 -12.46 2.65
N GLU A 23 -1.03 -12.77 2.32
CA GLU A 23 -0.04 -13.24 3.28
C GLU A 23 0.21 -12.17 4.36
N LYS A 24 0.45 -10.91 3.98
CA LYS A 24 0.69 -9.82 4.95
C LYS A 24 -0.54 -9.46 5.77
N ILE A 25 -1.75 -9.63 5.23
CA ILE A 25 -3.00 -9.55 5.99
C ILE A 25 -3.04 -10.66 7.06
N SER A 26 -2.73 -11.90 6.67
CA SER A 26 -2.77 -13.06 7.57
C SER A 26 -1.67 -13.00 8.64
N ALA A 27 -0.53 -12.36 8.32
CA ALA A 27 0.58 -12.15 9.25
C ALA A 27 0.25 -11.22 10.43
N SER A 28 -0.91 -10.57 10.42
CA SER A 28 -1.39 -9.75 11.55
C SER A 28 -0.39 -8.67 11.98
N LEU A 29 0.13 -7.92 11.00
CA LEU A 29 1.16 -6.92 11.22
C LEU A 29 0.58 -5.68 11.93
N PRO A 30 1.28 -5.11 12.92
CA PRO A 30 0.87 -3.85 13.53
C PRO A 30 0.97 -2.70 12.52
N VAL A 31 0.09 -1.73 12.68
CA VAL A 31 0.07 -0.49 11.88
C VAL A 31 0.23 0.70 12.83
N GLU A 32 1.31 1.44 12.68
CA GLU A 32 1.63 2.60 13.52
C GLU A 32 1.56 3.89 12.69
N ARG A 33 0.95 4.94 13.26
CA ARG A 33 0.93 6.28 12.68
C ARG A 33 1.88 7.20 13.44
N LYS A 34 2.72 7.94 12.72
CA LYS A 34 3.52 9.03 13.29
C LYS A 34 3.33 10.31 12.48
N GLU A 35 3.26 11.44 13.17
CA GLU A 35 3.38 12.75 12.55
C GLU A 35 4.84 13.21 12.64
N MET A 36 5.41 13.66 11.52
CA MET A 36 6.80 14.09 11.46
C MET A 36 7.03 15.10 10.34
N PRO A 37 8.17 15.82 10.33
CA PRO A 37 8.56 16.64 9.19
C PRO A 37 8.66 15.81 7.91
N LYS A 38 8.20 16.37 6.79
CA LYS A 38 8.26 15.73 5.48
C LYS A 38 9.67 15.28 5.12
N GLU A 39 10.67 16.11 5.38
CA GLU A 39 12.07 15.79 5.08
C GLU A 39 12.58 14.56 5.87
N GLU A 40 12.13 14.38 7.12
CA GLU A 40 12.46 13.19 7.91
C GLU A 40 11.77 11.94 7.35
N ALA A 41 10.49 12.05 6.97
CA ALA A 41 9.76 10.97 6.34
C ALA A 41 10.42 10.53 5.01
N GLU A 42 10.88 11.47 4.19
CA GLU A 42 11.62 11.18 2.95
C GLU A 42 12.93 10.44 3.24
N LYS A 43 13.66 10.81 4.31
CA LYS A 43 14.89 10.12 4.74
C LYS A 43 14.64 8.68 5.23
N LEU A 44 13.44 8.39 5.72
CA LEU A 44 13.01 7.03 6.07
C LEU A 44 12.66 6.18 4.84
N GLY A 45 12.69 6.74 3.62
CA GLY A 45 12.29 6.06 2.40
C GLY A 45 10.79 5.88 2.27
N ALA A 46 10.00 6.66 3.02
CA ALA A 46 8.54 6.56 2.98
C ALA A 46 8.01 6.88 1.57
N GLN A 47 7.12 6.04 1.06
CA GLN A 47 6.56 6.16 -0.28
C GLN A 47 5.45 7.20 -0.32
N MET A 48 5.42 7.98 -1.40
CA MET A 48 4.41 9.00 -1.66
C MET A 48 3.62 8.64 -2.92
N GLU A 49 2.34 9.01 -2.95
CA GLU A 49 1.55 8.92 -4.18
C GLU A 49 2.09 9.93 -5.19
N PHE A 50 2.42 9.46 -6.39
CA PHE A 50 2.94 10.33 -7.44
C PHE A 50 1.91 11.40 -7.82
N GLY A 51 2.37 12.65 -7.94
CA GLY A 51 1.53 13.79 -8.32
C GLY A 51 0.76 14.43 -7.17
N GLN A 52 0.88 13.93 -5.94
CA GLN A 52 0.30 14.56 -4.75
C GLN A 52 1.23 15.60 -4.13
N LYS A 53 0.64 16.65 -3.55
CA LYS A 53 1.35 17.64 -2.74
C LYS A 53 1.15 17.31 -1.26
N TYR A 54 2.22 17.38 -0.50
CA TYR A 54 2.21 17.13 0.94
C TYR A 54 2.67 18.39 1.70
N PRO A 55 2.09 18.68 2.88
CA PRO A 55 2.53 19.76 3.76
C PRO A 55 3.90 19.48 4.41
N GLU A 56 4.44 20.46 5.14
CA GLU A 56 5.72 20.33 5.87
C GLU A 56 5.67 19.30 7.01
N THR A 57 4.51 19.10 7.63
CA THR A 57 4.27 18.06 8.63
C THR A 57 3.31 17.03 8.08
N VAL A 58 3.75 15.78 8.00
CA VAL A 58 3.01 14.69 7.34
C VAL A 58 2.69 13.59 8.33
N SER A 59 1.64 12.83 8.02
CA SER A 59 1.37 11.55 8.67
C SER A 59 2.01 10.43 7.87
N VAL A 60 2.83 9.62 8.54
CA VAL A 60 3.47 8.43 7.99
C VAL A 60 2.91 7.21 8.70
N TYR A 61 2.49 6.23 7.91
CA TYR A 61 2.08 4.93 8.41
C TYR A 61 3.19 3.92 8.20
N PHE A 62 3.46 3.15 9.25
CA PHE A 62 4.42 2.06 9.27
C PHE A 62 3.65 0.76 9.45
N ILE A 63 3.86 -0.21 8.55
CA ILE A 63 3.19 -1.52 8.60
C ILE A 63 4.26 -2.59 8.82
N GLY A 64 4.18 -3.31 9.93
CA GLY A 64 5.18 -4.30 10.34
C GLY A 64 5.97 -3.87 11.58
N ASN A 65 7.05 -4.60 11.86
CA ASN A 65 7.87 -4.35 13.05
C ASN A 65 8.97 -3.32 12.78
N PRO A 66 9.46 -2.58 13.79
CA PRO A 66 10.49 -1.56 13.63
C PRO A 66 11.77 -1.97 12.90
N ASP A 67 12.15 -3.24 13.01
CA ASP A 67 13.36 -3.78 12.39
C ASP A 67 13.14 -4.28 10.95
N ASP A 68 11.89 -4.42 10.51
CA ASP A 68 11.50 -4.97 9.21
C ASP A 68 10.09 -4.49 8.82
N TYR A 69 9.98 -3.20 8.49
CA TYR A 69 8.72 -2.65 7.99
C TYR A 69 8.45 -3.18 6.58
N PHE A 70 7.24 -3.71 6.38
CA PHE A 70 6.76 -4.11 5.06
C PHE A 70 6.42 -2.90 4.18
N SER A 71 5.82 -1.86 4.77
CA SER A 71 5.53 -0.60 4.08
C SER A 71 5.68 0.59 5.03
N ILE A 72 6.17 1.69 4.48
CA ILE A 72 6.26 3.00 5.12
C ILE A 72 5.72 4.01 4.10
N GLU A 73 4.60 4.66 4.40
CA GLU A 73 3.86 5.45 3.41
C GLU A 73 3.27 6.74 3.98
N PHE A 74 3.26 7.78 3.16
CA PHE A 74 2.58 9.04 3.45
C PHE A 74 1.07 8.88 3.25
N CYS A 75 0.28 8.98 4.32
CA CYS A 75 -1.18 8.95 4.21
C CYS A 75 -1.84 9.79 5.31
N GLY A 76 -2.83 10.61 4.93
CA GLY A 76 -3.63 11.41 5.87
C GLY A 76 -4.97 10.77 6.25
N GLY A 77 -5.30 9.60 5.70
CA GLY A 77 -6.56 8.90 5.95
C GLY A 77 -6.54 8.06 7.23
N PRO A 78 -7.71 7.55 7.66
CA PRO A 78 -7.78 6.57 8.73
C PRO A 78 -7.26 5.20 8.27
N HIS A 79 -6.63 4.45 9.18
CA HIS A 79 -6.16 3.09 8.94
C HIS A 79 -6.65 2.15 10.06
N VAL A 80 -6.64 0.85 9.76
CA VAL A 80 -6.74 -0.21 10.78
C VAL A 80 -5.52 -0.17 11.70
N ALA A 81 -5.63 -0.72 12.91
CA ALA A 81 -4.49 -0.84 13.83
C ALA A 81 -3.65 -2.10 13.55
N ASN A 82 -4.25 -3.10 12.90
CA ASN A 82 -3.59 -4.34 12.52
C ASN A 82 -4.06 -4.84 11.14
N THR A 83 -3.16 -5.41 10.34
CA THR A 83 -3.52 -5.88 8.99
C THR A 83 -4.57 -7.00 8.98
N SER A 84 -4.69 -7.78 10.07
CA SER A 84 -5.71 -8.83 10.20
C SER A 84 -7.14 -8.30 10.18
N GLU A 85 -7.37 -7.05 10.58
CA GLU A 85 -8.69 -6.40 10.55
C GLU A 85 -9.22 -6.28 9.12
N ILE A 86 -8.32 -6.15 8.14
CA ILE A 86 -8.66 -6.12 6.71
C ILE A 86 -9.31 -7.45 6.29
N GLY A 87 -8.76 -8.57 6.77
CA GLY A 87 -9.25 -9.93 6.50
C GLY A 87 -10.41 -10.39 7.41
N ALA A 88 -10.88 -9.55 8.33
CA ALA A 88 -11.95 -9.90 9.26
C ALA A 88 -13.19 -10.41 8.52
N GLY A 89 -13.85 -11.44 9.07
CA GLY A 89 -15.00 -12.10 8.41
C GLY A 89 -14.62 -13.01 7.24
N GLY A 90 -13.34 -13.39 7.10
CA GLY A 90 -12.86 -14.30 6.05
C GLY A 90 -12.63 -13.64 4.69
N ARG A 91 -12.65 -12.31 4.64
CA ARG A 91 -12.46 -11.52 3.42
C ARG A 91 -11.03 -11.64 2.90
N LYS A 92 -10.87 -11.59 1.58
CA LYS A 92 -9.55 -11.59 0.93
C LYS A 92 -9.39 -10.43 -0.04
N PHE A 93 -8.16 -9.93 -0.15
CA PHE A 93 -7.81 -8.94 -1.16
C PHE A 93 -7.83 -9.60 -2.55
N LYS A 94 -8.48 -8.94 -3.51
CA LYS A 94 -8.56 -9.37 -4.91
C LYS A 94 -8.42 -8.17 -5.85
N ILE A 95 -7.62 -8.31 -6.89
CA ILE A 95 -7.55 -7.38 -8.02
C ILE A 95 -8.74 -7.69 -8.94
N GLN A 96 -9.63 -6.72 -9.08
CA GLN A 96 -10.88 -6.83 -9.85
C GLN A 96 -10.72 -6.40 -11.30
N LYS A 97 -9.81 -5.44 -11.56
CA LYS A 97 -9.59 -4.87 -12.88
C LYS A 97 -8.17 -4.35 -12.98
N GLN A 98 -7.56 -4.47 -14.16
CA GLN A 98 -6.39 -3.70 -14.57
C GLN A 98 -6.67 -2.97 -15.89
N GLU A 99 -6.13 -1.77 -16.05
CA GLU A 99 -6.23 -0.99 -17.29
C GLU A 99 -5.01 -0.10 -17.53
N SER A 100 -4.84 0.37 -18.77
CA SER A 100 -3.86 1.42 -19.10
C SER A 100 -4.39 2.77 -18.63
N SER A 101 -3.58 3.56 -17.93
CA SER A 101 -3.95 4.92 -17.50
C SER A 101 -3.08 6.00 -18.16
N GLY A 102 -2.38 5.65 -19.25
CA GLY A 102 -1.46 6.55 -19.96
C GLY A 102 -0.21 5.82 -20.42
N ALA A 103 0.67 6.53 -21.12
CA ALA A 103 1.96 5.97 -21.54
C ALA A 103 2.81 5.61 -20.30
N GLY A 104 3.15 4.33 -20.15
CA GLY A 104 3.97 3.84 -19.03
C GLY A 104 3.26 3.69 -17.68
N ILE A 105 1.95 3.95 -17.61
CA ILE A 105 1.19 3.94 -16.34
C ILE A 105 0.07 2.89 -16.42
N ARG A 106 0.01 2.03 -15.39
CA ARG A 106 -1.06 1.06 -15.19
C ARG A 106 -1.90 1.43 -13.99
N ARG A 107 -3.17 1.06 -14.06
CA ARG A 107 -4.14 1.20 -12.98
C ARG A 107 -4.65 -0.18 -12.61
N ILE A 108 -4.66 -0.48 -11.30
CA ILE A 108 -5.43 -1.60 -10.75
C ILE A 108 -6.58 -1.09 -9.89
N LYS A 109 -7.72 -1.76 -10.01
CA LYS A 109 -8.83 -1.68 -9.05
C LYS A 109 -8.86 -2.98 -8.28
N ALA A 110 -8.88 -2.88 -6.95
CA ALA A 110 -8.93 -4.01 -6.05
C ALA A 110 -9.97 -3.77 -4.96
N GLY A 111 -10.38 -4.84 -4.30
CA GLY A 111 -11.31 -4.80 -3.19
C GLY A 111 -11.20 -6.05 -2.33
N LEU A 112 -11.95 -6.04 -1.22
CA LEU A 112 -12.14 -7.21 -0.37
C LEU A 112 -13.34 -8.02 -0.89
N VAL A 113 -13.14 -9.32 -1.07
CA VAL A 113 -14.17 -10.28 -1.50
C VAL A 113 -14.36 -11.38 -0.46
#